data_AF-A0A7W8KFW2-F1
#
_entry.id   AF-A0A7W8KFW2-F1
#
_cell.length_a   1.000
_cell.length_b   1.000
_cell.length_c   1.000
_cell.angle_alpha   90.00
_cell.angle_beta   90.00
_cell.angle_gamma   90.00
#
_symmetry.space_group_name_H-M   'P 1'
#
loop_
_entity.id
_entity.type
_entity.pdbx_description
1 polymer ?
#
loop_
_entity_poly.entity_id
_entity_poly.type
_entity_poly.pdbx_seq_one_letter_code
_entity_poly.pdbx_strand_id
1 'polypeptide(L)'
;MAPLTLNFSFPDTPASADLRLAAIYFEQATPGGPAAVKVLSMGYVGGSGGSGASVNTATLSLYADSLNTVKSNPLCISAFKTGEASGMQSVVVSPDTVKTCNVYFTLFRDRNSNNSPESTEELYLTHDIYSYANSAFTYSFTSPDSRSTESGTRTNGWSLVRHEVLQPTATPDRYVVSMNSVPTADLGIAIRMHVDSDRLTSMGVRGGLK
;
A
#
# COMPACT_ATOMS: atom_id res chain seq x y z
N MET A 1 11.25 -14.96 14.17
CA MET A 1 10.52 -15.11 12.90
C MET A 1 11.40 -14.56 11.80
N ALA A 2 11.56 -15.26 10.68
CA ALA A 2 12.38 -14.77 9.57
C ALA A 2 11.76 -13.49 8.95
N PRO A 3 12.56 -12.58 8.38
CA PRO A 3 12.04 -11.40 7.70
C PRO A 3 11.13 -11.80 6.54
N LEU A 4 10.01 -11.11 6.38
CA LEU A 4 9.18 -11.22 5.18
C LEU A 4 9.85 -10.41 4.07
N THR A 5 10.23 -11.06 2.97
CA THR A 5 10.75 -10.37 1.78
C THR A 5 9.64 -10.20 0.75
N LEU A 6 9.45 -8.97 0.29
CA LEU A 6 8.52 -8.61 -0.78
C LEU A 6 9.32 -8.20 -2.01
N ASN A 7 8.84 -8.63 -3.19
CA ASN A 7 9.43 -8.26 -4.47
C ASN A 7 8.56 -7.22 -5.15
N PHE A 8 9.18 -6.27 -5.83
CA PHE A 8 8.51 -5.16 -6.51
C PHE A 8 8.93 -5.11 -7.96
N SER A 9 8.00 -4.72 -8.81
CA SER A 9 8.23 -4.41 -10.23
C SER A 9 7.68 -3.03 -10.55
N PHE A 10 8.39 -2.27 -11.38
CA PHE A 10 8.02 -0.91 -11.77
C PHE A 10 8.55 -0.62 -13.19
N PRO A 11 8.09 0.46 -13.85
CA PRO A 11 8.60 0.81 -15.17
C PRO A 11 10.13 1.01 -15.18
N ASP A 12 10.77 0.77 -16.33
CA ASP A 12 12.22 0.98 -16.47
C ASP A 12 12.62 2.39 -16.04
N THR A 13 13.46 2.46 -15.01
CA THR A 13 13.81 3.70 -14.33
C THR A 13 15.32 3.87 -14.32
N PRO A 14 15.86 5.06 -14.63
CA PRO A 14 17.30 5.28 -14.57
C PRO A 14 17.85 4.99 -13.17
N ALA A 15 18.85 4.13 -13.08
CA ALA A 15 19.55 3.84 -11.83
C ALA A 15 20.25 5.11 -11.33
N SER A 16 20.15 5.35 -10.02
CA SER A 16 20.84 6.46 -9.38
C SER A 16 21.05 6.19 -7.90
N ALA A 17 22.06 6.85 -7.32
CA ALA A 17 22.42 6.66 -5.91
C ALA A 17 21.35 7.21 -4.94
N ASP A 18 20.41 8.03 -5.41
CA ASP A 18 19.26 8.58 -4.68
C ASP A 18 17.97 7.78 -4.90
N LEU A 19 17.95 6.77 -5.78
CA LEU A 19 16.77 5.95 -6.00
C LEU A 19 16.55 5.01 -4.81
N ARG A 20 15.35 5.04 -4.24
CA ARG A 20 15.00 4.31 -3.02
C ARG A 20 13.61 3.68 -3.13
N LEU A 21 13.47 2.48 -2.60
CA LEU A 21 12.19 1.87 -2.27
C LEU A 21 12.00 1.96 -0.75
N ALA A 22 10.85 2.44 -0.29
CA ALA A 22 10.52 2.48 1.13
C ALA A 22 9.20 1.75 1.42
N ALA A 23 9.16 1.12 2.58
CA ALA A 23 7.94 0.77 3.29
C ALA A 23 7.66 1.89 4.28
N ILE A 24 6.49 2.51 4.17
CA ILE A 24 6.09 3.63 5.02
C ILE A 24 4.78 3.33 5.74
N TYR A 25 4.57 3.97 6.87
CA TYR A 25 3.29 3.97 7.58
C TYR A 25 2.99 5.38 8.06
N PHE A 26 1.75 5.60 8.46
CA PHE A 26 1.28 6.91 8.90
C PHE A 26 1.06 6.89 10.40
N GLU A 27 1.66 7.84 11.11
CA GLU A 27 1.41 8.07 12.54
C GLU A 27 0.65 9.38 12.72
N GLN A 28 -0.46 9.33 13.43
CA GLN A 28 -1.18 10.54 13.81
C GLN A 28 -0.40 11.29 14.90
N ALA A 29 -0.31 12.63 14.80
CA ALA A 29 0.35 13.44 15.82
C ALA A 29 -0.29 13.28 17.22
N THR A 30 -1.60 13.08 17.22
CA THR A 30 -2.45 12.67 18.34
C THR A 30 -3.57 11.77 17.79
N PRO A 31 -4.23 10.93 18.60
CA PRO A 31 -5.37 10.16 18.11
C PRO A 31 -6.43 11.05 17.45
N GLY A 32 -6.69 10.84 16.16
CA GLY A 32 -7.59 11.64 15.32
C GLY A 32 -6.99 12.90 14.68
N GLY A 33 -5.69 13.18 14.90
CA GLY A 33 -4.97 14.32 14.35
C GLY A 33 -4.33 14.07 12.97
N PRO A 34 -3.68 15.10 12.39
CA PRO A 34 -2.93 14.97 11.13
C PRO A 34 -1.89 13.87 11.21
N ALA A 35 -1.76 13.10 10.14
CA ALA A 35 -0.80 12.01 10.06
C ALA A 35 0.53 12.47 9.46
N ALA A 36 1.64 11.96 10.02
CA ALA A 36 2.98 12.12 9.51
C ALA A 36 3.47 10.80 8.90
N VAL A 37 4.20 10.89 7.79
CA VAL A 37 4.84 9.74 7.17
C VAL A 37 6.01 9.28 8.04
N LYS A 38 6.11 7.96 8.23
CA LYS A 38 7.23 7.30 8.90
C LYS A 38 7.77 6.19 8.02
N VAL A 39 9.08 6.15 7.86
CA VAL A 39 9.78 5.09 7.14
C VAL A 39 10.00 3.91 8.07
N LEU A 40 9.43 2.76 7.71
CA LEU A 40 9.57 1.52 8.45
C LEU A 40 10.81 0.73 8.04
N SER A 41 11.07 0.68 6.74
CA SER A 41 12.17 -0.09 6.15
C SER A 41 12.52 0.46 4.78
N MET A 42 13.77 0.29 4.39
CA MET A 42 14.27 0.64 3.06
C MET A 42 14.59 -0.63 2.29
N GLY A 43 14.18 -0.66 1.02
CA GLY A 43 14.42 -1.76 0.10
C GLY A 43 15.72 -1.59 -0.67
N TYR A 44 16.14 -2.69 -1.27
CA TYR A 44 17.21 -2.72 -2.26
C TYR A 44 16.60 -2.60 -3.65
N VAL A 45 16.99 -1.56 -4.39
CA VAL A 45 16.63 -1.39 -5.80
C VAL A 45 17.68 -2.12 -6.64
N GLY A 46 17.25 -3.10 -7.43
CA GLY A 46 18.16 -3.99 -8.14
C GLY A 46 18.92 -3.27 -9.24
N GLY A 47 20.25 -3.20 -9.16
CA GLY A 47 21.08 -2.67 -10.24
C GLY A 47 22.49 -2.26 -9.82
N SER A 48 23.43 -3.22 -9.85
CA SER A 48 24.86 -2.92 -9.96
C SER A 48 25.21 -2.75 -11.45
N GLY A 49 24.81 -1.64 -12.05
CA GLY A 49 25.18 -1.32 -13.43
C GLY A 49 25.68 0.11 -13.48
N GLY A 50 26.81 0.35 -14.16
CA GLY A 50 27.42 1.68 -14.27
C GLY A 50 26.47 2.76 -14.81
N SER A 51 26.98 4.00 -14.87
CA SER A 51 26.27 5.17 -15.40
C SER A 51 25.43 4.83 -16.64
N GLY A 52 24.10 4.99 -16.56
CA GLY A 52 23.16 4.77 -17.67
C GLY A 52 22.35 3.47 -17.63
N ALA A 53 22.54 2.59 -16.64
CA ALA A 53 21.69 1.39 -16.48
C ALA A 53 20.26 1.76 -16.06
N SER A 54 19.26 1.05 -16.60
CA SER A 54 17.87 1.10 -16.12
C SER A 54 17.57 -0.07 -15.18
N VAL A 55 16.73 0.19 -14.20
CA VAL A 55 16.29 -0.78 -13.18
C VAL A 55 14.77 -0.81 -13.16
N ASN A 56 14.19 -1.98 -12.91
CA ASN A 56 12.73 -2.19 -12.93
C ASN A 56 12.24 -3.17 -11.86
N THR A 57 13.13 -3.59 -10.97
CA THR A 57 12.81 -4.48 -9.86
C THR A 57 13.48 -4.02 -8.57
N ALA A 58 12.86 -4.34 -7.45
CA ALA A 58 13.40 -4.08 -6.13
C ALA A 58 12.91 -5.15 -5.14
N THR A 59 13.62 -5.28 -4.02
CA THR A 59 13.25 -6.15 -2.91
C THR A 59 13.20 -5.35 -1.62
N LEU A 60 12.27 -5.68 -0.74
CA LEU A 60 12.18 -5.05 0.58
C LEU A 60 11.87 -6.08 1.64
N SER A 61 12.59 -6.01 2.75
CA SER A 61 12.39 -6.89 3.90
C SER A 61 11.64 -6.17 5.01
N LEU A 62 10.56 -6.78 5.48
CA LEU A 62 9.82 -6.39 6.68
C LEU A 62 10.20 -7.32 7.83
N TYR A 63 10.87 -6.75 8.83
CA TYR A 63 11.32 -7.47 10.01
C TYR A 63 10.21 -7.56 11.06
N ALA A 64 10.11 -8.73 11.71
CA ALA A 64 9.08 -8.98 12.71
C ALA A 64 9.13 -7.99 13.87
N ASP A 65 10.32 -7.58 14.31
CA ASP A 65 10.47 -6.64 15.42
C ASP A 65 9.94 -5.25 15.06
N SER A 66 10.26 -4.74 13.86
CA SER A 66 9.70 -3.48 13.36
C SER A 66 8.18 -3.53 13.24
N LEU A 67 7.63 -4.62 12.70
CA LEU A 67 6.19 -4.84 12.60
C LEU A 67 5.52 -4.98 13.97
N ASN A 68 6.20 -5.55 14.97
CA ASN A 68 5.73 -5.64 16.35
C ASN A 68 5.69 -4.28 17.05
N THR A 69 6.67 -3.42 16.77
CA THR A 69 6.68 -2.02 17.23
C THR A 69 5.50 -1.25 16.62
N VAL A 70 5.33 -1.33 15.30
CA VAL A 70 4.26 -0.62 14.58
C VAL A 70 2.88 -1.07 15.04
N LYS A 71 2.61 -2.38 15.16
CA LYS A 71 1.29 -2.86 15.61
C LYS A 71 0.96 -2.49 17.07
N SER A 72 1.99 -2.16 17.86
CA SER A 72 1.82 -1.73 19.25
C SER A 72 1.74 -0.21 19.38
N ASN A 73 1.93 0.54 18.28
CA ASN A 73 1.86 2.00 18.28
C ASN A 73 0.40 2.48 18.17
N PRO A 74 -0.17 3.10 19.22
CA PRO A 74 -1.54 3.61 19.19
C PRO A 74 -1.74 4.77 18.20
N LEU A 75 -0.66 5.39 17.70
CA LEU A 75 -0.72 6.47 16.71
C LEU A 75 -0.82 5.96 15.27
N CYS A 76 -0.51 4.68 15.01
CA CYS A 76 -0.82 4.03 13.73
C CYS A 76 -2.15 3.27 13.78
N ILE A 77 -2.44 2.62 14.91
CA ILE A 77 -3.61 1.77 15.07
C ILE A 77 -4.87 2.61 15.23
N SER A 78 -5.74 2.57 14.23
CA SER A 78 -7.00 3.34 14.21
C SER A 78 -8.20 2.44 13.90
N ALA A 79 -9.41 2.85 14.30
CA ALA A 79 -10.62 2.10 13.94
C ALA A 79 -10.87 2.21 12.43
N PHE A 80 -11.17 1.08 11.77
CA PHE A 80 -11.29 1.04 10.30
C PHE A 80 -12.32 2.06 9.76
N LYS A 81 -13.49 2.16 10.40
CA LYS A 81 -14.57 3.09 10.00
C LYS A 81 -14.14 4.56 9.98
N THR A 82 -13.33 4.98 10.94
CA THR A 82 -12.90 6.39 11.11
C THR A 82 -11.48 6.65 10.59
N GLY A 83 -10.76 5.59 10.22
CA GLY A 83 -9.44 5.63 9.58
C GLY A 83 -9.58 5.40 8.09
N GLU A 84 -9.34 4.17 7.63
CA GLU A 84 -9.33 3.80 6.21
C GLU A 84 -10.63 4.11 5.44
N ALA A 85 -11.79 3.91 6.07
CA ALA A 85 -13.09 4.19 5.46
C ALA A 85 -13.65 5.58 5.79
N SER A 86 -12.82 6.47 6.35
CA SER A 86 -13.24 7.83 6.70
C SER A 86 -13.71 8.60 5.45
N GLY A 87 -14.85 9.29 5.58
CA GLY A 87 -15.46 10.05 4.48
C GLY A 87 -16.19 9.21 3.42
N MET A 88 -16.15 7.87 3.52
CA MET A 88 -16.87 6.98 2.60
C MET A 88 -18.34 6.84 2.96
N GLN A 89 -19.15 6.44 1.98
CA GLN A 89 -20.59 6.23 2.12
C GLN A 89 -20.91 4.74 2.37
N SER A 90 -22.05 4.48 3.00
CA SER A 90 -22.58 3.11 3.17
C SER A 90 -21.56 2.12 3.77
N VAL A 91 -20.75 2.59 4.72
CA VAL A 91 -19.67 1.78 5.31
C VAL A 91 -20.26 0.65 6.15
N VAL A 92 -20.02 -0.58 5.72
CA VAL A 92 -20.32 -1.80 6.44
C VAL A 92 -19.00 -2.47 6.80
N VAL A 93 -18.84 -2.87 8.06
CA VAL A 93 -17.67 -3.63 8.52
C VAL A 93 -18.10 -4.59 9.62
N SER A 94 -17.56 -5.82 9.59
CA SER A 94 -17.90 -6.87 10.55
C SER A 94 -16.66 -7.68 10.95
N PRO A 95 -16.28 -7.72 12.24
CA PRO A 95 -16.88 -6.95 13.34
C PRO A 95 -16.56 -5.46 13.23
N ASP A 96 -17.41 -4.59 13.77
CA ASP A 96 -17.25 -3.14 13.59
C ASP A 96 -16.26 -2.45 14.53
N THR A 97 -15.66 -3.23 15.43
CA THR A 97 -14.65 -2.81 16.41
C THR A 97 -13.22 -3.03 15.92
N VAL A 98 -13.05 -3.43 14.65
CA VAL A 98 -11.72 -3.68 14.08
C VAL A 98 -10.88 -2.42 14.01
N LYS A 99 -9.60 -2.60 14.34
CA LYS A 99 -8.56 -1.59 14.25
C LYS A 99 -7.46 -2.08 13.34
N THR A 100 -6.94 -1.17 12.55
CA THR A 100 -5.94 -1.46 11.53
C THR A 100 -4.79 -0.48 11.58
N CYS A 101 -3.66 -0.91 11.00
CA CYS A 101 -2.51 -0.08 10.69
C CYS A 101 -1.91 -0.62 9.39
N ASN A 102 -1.64 0.29 8.45
CA ASN A 102 -1.22 -0.07 7.10
C ASN A 102 0.21 0.36 6.84
N VAL A 103 0.94 -0.51 6.16
CA VAL A 103 2.24 -0.23 5.57
C VAL A 103 2.04 -0.12 4.05
N TYR A 104 2.48 1.00 3.51
CA TYR A 104 2.43 1.36 2.10
C TYR A 104 3.84 1.29 1.51
N PHE A 105 3.93 1.28 0.18
CA PHE A 105 5.21 1.16 -0.52
C PHE A 105 5.35 2.24 -1.60
N THR A 106 6.50 2.88 -1.63
CA THR A 106 6.78 3.98 -2.57
C THR A 106 8.22 3.90 -3.07
N LEU A 107 8.41 4.18 -4.36
CA LEU A 107 9.70 4.35 -5.01
C LEU A 107 9.90 5.85 -5.24
N PHE A 108 10.97 6.41 -4.72
CA PHE A 108 11.23 7.85 -4.74
C PHE A 108 12.71 8.15 -4.99
N ARG A 109 13.01 9.42 -5.31
CA ARG A 109 14.38 9.94 -5.40
C ARG A 109 14.70 10.80 -4.18
N ASP A 110 15.51 10.28 -3.29
CA ASP A 110 15.99 10.94 -2.06
C ASP A 110 17.02 12.04 -2.39
N ARG A 111 16.59 13.11 -3.07
CA ARG A 111 17.47 14.16 -3.60
C ARG A 111 18.03 15.03 -2.48
N ASN A 112 17.30 15.14 -1.38
CA ASN A 112 17.70 15.89 -0.20
C ASN A 112 18.45 15.04 0.85
N SER A 113 18.59 13.71 0.60
CA SER A 113 19.29 12.77 1.48
C SER A 113 18.71 12.64 2.89
N ASN A 114 17.40 12.86 3.06
CA ASN A 114 16.71 12.72 4.33
C ASN A 114 16.14 11.31 4.56
N ASN A 115 16.28 10.41 3.58
CA ASN A 115 15.75 9.04 3.58
C ASN A 115 14.22 8.94 3.79
N SER A 116 13.46 9.97 3.43
CA SER A 116 12.02 10.03 3.58
C SER A 116 11.38 10.42 2.24
N PRO A 117 10.33 9.72 1.79
CA PRO A 117 9.62 10.14 0.59
C PRO A 117 8.93 11.49 0.83
N GLU A 118 9.21 12.44 -0.04
CA GLU A 118 8.47 13.68 -0.17
C GLU A 118 7.63 13.66 -1.44
N SER A 119 6.49 14.35 -1.45
CA SER A 119 5.54 14.33 -2.59
C SER A 119 6.15 14.79 -3.91
N THR A 120 7.25 15.54 -3.89
CA THR A 120 7.98 16.00 -5.08
C THR A 120 9.04 15.01 -5.57
N GLU A 121 9.32 13.97 -4.77
CA GLU A 121 10.36 12.97 -4.99
C GLU A 121 9.78 11.59 -5.35
N GLU A 122 8.53 11.33 -5.01
CA GLU A 122 7.84 10.07 -5.34
C GLU A 122 7.70 9.88 -6.85
N LEU A 123 8.09 8.68 -7.32
CA LEU A 123 8.02 8.28 -8.71
C LEU A 123 6.88 7.29 -8.95
N TYR A 124 6.83 6.26 -8.10
CA TYR A 124 5.84 5.20 -8.22
C TYR A 124 5.36 4.76 -6.84
N LEU A 125 4.08 4.39 -6.78
CA LEU A 125 3.42 3.81 -5.63
C LEU A 125 2.72 2.52 -6.02
N THR A 126 2.12 1.86 -5.04
CA THR A 126 1.19 0.76 -5.28
C THR A 126 0.01 0.90 -4.33
N HIS A 127 -1.15 0.42 -4.76
CA HIS A 127 -2.33 0.34 -3.91
C HIS A 127 -2.38 -0.96 -3.09
N ASP A 128 -1.47 -1.90 -3.37
CA ASP A 128 -1.22 -3.05 -2.48
C ASP A 128 -0.64 -2.55 -1.15
N ILE A 129 -1.09 -3.12 -0.04
CA ILE A 129 -0.64 -2.73 1.30
C ILE A 129 -0.28 -3.95 2.12
N TYR A 130 0.61 -3.79 3.09
CA TYR A 130 0.80 -4.76 4.14
C TYR A 130 0.06 -4.27 5.38
N SER A 131 -1.05 -4.93 5.73
CA SER A 131 -2.02 -4.44 6.69
C SER A 131 -2.03 -5.31 7.94
N TYR A 132 -2.00 -4.67 9.10
CA TYR A 132 -2.33 -5.28 10.38
C TYR A 132 -3.80 -5.08 10.68
N ALA A 133 -4.47 -6.14 11.12
CA ALA A 133 -5.78 -6.06 11.78
C ALA A 133 -5.75 -6.76 13.14
N ASN A 134 -6.41 -6.19 14.14
CA ASN A 134 -6.51 -6.82 15.48
C ASN A 134 -7.47 -8.03 15.53
N SER A 135 -8.32 -8.18 14.51
CA SER A 135 -9.17 -9.36 14.28
C SER A 135 -9.45 -9.49 12.78
N ALA A 136 -9.83 -10.69 12.34
CA ALA A 136 -10.26 -10.88 10.96
C ALA A 136 -11.59 -10.15 10.72
N PHE A 137 -11.76 -9.54 9.56
CA PHE A 137 -12.98 -8.81 9.23
C PHE A 137 -13.29 -8.76 7.75
N THR A 138 -14.52 -8.37 7.45
CA THR A 138 -14.98 -8.02 6.11
C THR A 138 -15.52 -6.60 6.10
N TYR A 139 -15.43 -5.93 4.96
CA TYR A 139 -15.97 -4.59 4.81
C TYR A 139 -16.47 -4.31 3.40
N SER A 140 -17.31 -3.29 3.29
CA SER A 140 -17.65 -2.65 2.03
C SER A 140 -17.99 -1.17 2.25
N PHE A 141 -17.72 -0.34 1.26
CA PHE A 141 -18.19 1.04 1.24
C PHE A 141 -18.35 1.54 -0.21
N THR A 142 -18.94 2.72 -0.35
CA THR A 142 -19.10 3.42 -1.62
C THR A 142 -18.32 4.74 -1.58
N SER A 143 -17.69 5.10 -2.69
CA SER A 143 -16.98 6.37 -2.83
C SER A 143 -17.94 7.56 -2.67
N PRO A 144 -17.45 8.76 -2.29
CA PRO A 144 -18.31 9.93 -2.09
C PRO A 144 -19.08 10.38 -3.34
N ASP A 145 -18.51 10.17 -4.52
CA ASP A 145 -19.14 10.43 -5.83
C ASP A 145 -20.03 9.28 -6.33
N SER A 146 -20.16 8.23 -5.51
CA SER A 146 -20.86 6.98 -5.77
C SER A 146 -20.37 6.18 -6.96
N ARG A 147 -19.24 6.54 -7.60
CA ARG A 147 -18.72 5.86 -8.80
C ARG A 147 -18.07 4.53 -8.50
N SER A 148 -17.55 4.34 -7.29
CA SER A 148 -16.81 3.14 -6.93
C SER A 148 -17.40 2.47 -5.71
N THR A 149 -17.48 1.15 -5.74
CA THR A 149 -17.74 0.33 -4.56
C THR A 149 -16.49 -0.45 -4.23
N GLU A 150 -15.99 -0.33 -3.00
CA GLU A 150 -14.90 -1.15 -2.51
C GLU A 150 -15.43 -2.19 -1.53
N SER A 151 -14.91 -3.41 -1.62
CA SER A 151 -15.09 -4.43 -0.58
C SER A 151 -13.80 -5.19 -0.33
N GLY A 152 -13.72 -5.83 0.83
CA GLY A 152 -12.48 -6.51 1.20
C GLY A 152 -12.61 -7.44 2.38
N THR A 153 -11.64 -8.34 2.46
CA THR A 153 -11.41 -9.24 3.59
C THR A 153 -10.03 -8.96 4.18
N ARG A 154 -9.94 -9.03 5.51
CA ARG A 154 -8.68 -8.94 6.25
C ARG A 154 -8.54 -10.13 7.18
N THR A 155 -7.36 -10.73 7.22
CA THR A 155 -7.02 -11.73 8.23
C THR A 155 -6.60 -11.06 9.54
N ASN A 156 -6.72 -11.77 10.67
CA ASN A 156 -6.14 -11.32 11.93
C ASN A 156 -4.61 -11.29 11.84
N GLY A 157 -3.99 -10.22 12.33
CA GLY A 157 -2.54 -10.00 12.28
C GLY A 157 -2.10 -9.30 11.00
N TRP A 158 -0.80 -9.41 10.71
CA TRP A 158 -0.19 -8.83 9.52
C TRP A 158 -0.43 -9.70 8.28
N SER A 159 -0.82 -9.08 7.17
CA SER A 159 -1.03 -9.76 5.89
C SER A 159 -0.79 -8.82 4.71
N LEU A 160 -0.37 -9.38 3.58
CA LEU A 160 -0.39 -8.65 2.32
C LEU A 160 -1.83 -8.58 1.82
N VAL A 161 -2.24 -7.39 1.43
CA VAL A 161 -3.54 -7.09 0.86
C VAL A 161 -3.32 -6.65 -0.57
N ARG A 162 -4.01 -7.32 -1.50
CA ARG A 162 -3.95 -6.98 -2.91
C ARG A 162 -5.11 -6.10 -3.32
N HIS A 163 -4.80 -5.11 -4.12
CA HIS A 163 -5.74 -4.17 -4.70
C HIS A 163 -6.11 -4.59 -6.12
N GLU A 164 -7.42 -4.69 -6.39
CA GLU A 164 -7.95 -4.95 -7.72
C GLU A 164 -9.07 -3.96 -8.05
N VAL A 165 -9.10 -3.44 -9.27
CA VAL A 165 -10.15 -2.57 -9.80
C VAL A 165 -10.66 -3.18 -11.08
N LEU A 166 -11.96 -3.42 -11.12
CA LEU A 166 -12.70 -3.86 -12.28
C LEU A 166 -13.61 -2.74 -12.73
N GLN A 167 -13.62 -2.45 -14.03
CA GLN A 167 -14.59 -1.56 -14.66
C GLN A 167 -15.55 -2.40 -15.50
N PRO A 168 -16.72 -2.79 -14.98
CA PRO A 168 -17.66 -3.63 -15.71
C PRO A 168 -18.13 -2.92 -16.98
N THR A 169 -18.08 -3.61 -18.12
CA THR A 169 -18.50 -3.07 -19.42
C THR A 169 -19.98 -2.67 -19.45
N ALA A 170 -20.81 -3.31 -18.62
CA ALA A 170 -22.23 -3.02 -18.47
C ALA A 170 -22.51 -1.67 -17.75
N THR A 171 -21.52 -1.13 -17.04
CA THR A 171 -21.66 0.12 -16.27
C THR A 171 -20.42 1.00 -16.47
N PRO A 172 -20.34 1.74 -17.60
CA PRO A 172 -19.28 2.71 -17.83
C PRO A 172 -19.17 3.68 -16.65
N ASP A 173 -17.95 4.11 -16.35
CA ASP A 173 -17.63 5.02 -15.22
C ASP A 173 -18.07 4.53 -13.83
N ARG A 174 -18.30 3.21 -13.68
CA ARG A 174 -18.46 2.54 -12.39
C ARG A 174 -17.33 1.54 -12.16
N TYR A 175 -16.82 1.53 -10.95
CA TYR A 175 -15.67 0.69 -10.58
C TYR A 175 -16.00 -0.19 -9.39
N VAL A 176 -15.58 -1.45 -9.49
CA VAL A 176 -15.65 -2.42 -8.40
C VAL A 176 -14.22 -2.65 -7.93
N VAL A 177 -13.95 -2.25 -6.69
CA VAL A 177 -12.64 -2.34 -6.07
C VAL A 177 -12.66 -3.50 -5.07
N SER A 178 -11.62 -4.33 -5.09
CA SER A 178 -11.40 -5.37 -4.11
C SER A 178 -10.06 -5.18 -3.41
N MET A 179 -10.06 -5.38 -2.10
CA MET A 179 -8.89 -5.25 -1.24
C MET A 179 -8.87 -6.45 -0.29
N ASN A 180 -8.19 -7.53 -0.66
CA ASN A 180 -8.26 -8.80 0.08
C ASN A 180 -6.89 -9.22 0.61
N SER A 181 -6.84 -9.66 1.87
CA SER A 181 -5.68 -10.38 2.41
C SER A 181 -5.45 -11.64 1.60
N VAL A 182 -4.22 -11.81 1.09
CA VAL A 182 -3.85 -12.98 0.27
C VAL A 182 -3.17 -14.07 1.10
N PRO A 183 -3.25 -15.34 0.66
CA PRO A 183 -2.50 -16.43 1.26
C PRO A 183 -0.97 -16.18 1.23
N THR A 184 -0.24 -16.80 2.17
CA THR A 184 1.23 -16.70 2.25
C THR A 184 1.93 -17.08 0.95
N ALA A 185 1.36 -17.99 0.16
CA ALA A 185 1.91 -18.40 -1.14
C ALA A 185 2.02 -17.21 -2.13
N ASP A 186 1.13 -16.24 -2.02
CA ASP A 186 1.04 -15.09 -2.95
C ASP A 186 2.01 -13.96 -2.58
N LEU A 187 2.73 -14.09 -1.45
CA LEU A 187 3.79 -13.17 -1.05
C LEU A 187 4.99 -13.22 -2.00
N GLY A 188 5.16 -14.34 -2.72
CA GLY A 188 6.18 -14.48 -3.75
C GLY A 188 5.87 -13.73 -5.05
N ILE A 189 4.61 -13.34 -5.27
CA ILE A 189 4.19 -12.60 -6.46
C ILE A 189 4.64 -11.14 -6.32
N ALA A 190 5.34 -10.62 -7.33
CA ALA A 190 5.82 -9.25 -7.30
C ALA A 190 4.66 -8.25 -7.17
N ILE A 191 4.82 -7.26 -6.28
CA ILE A 191 3.95 -6.10 -6.17
C ILE A 191 4.27 -5.16 -7.31
N ARG A 192 3.25 -4.80 -8.10
CA ARG A 192 3.42 -3.84 -9.20
C ARG A 192 3.27 -2.42 -8.68
N MET A 193 4.25 -1.60 -8.98
CA MET A 193 4.21 -0.16 -8.74
C MET A 193 3.90 0.59 -10.03
N HIS A 194 3.32 1.76 -9.89
CA HIS A 194 2.83 2.60 -10.97
C HIS A 194 2.88 4.07 -10.55
N VAL A 195 2.78 4.97 -11.52
CA VAL A 195 2.68 6.41 -11.22
C VAL A 195 1.44 6.68 -10.36
N ASP A 196 1.44 7.83 -9.70
CA ASP A 196 0.30 8.26 -8.88
C ASP A 196 -1.01 8.18 -9.67
N SER A 197 -2.02 7.60 -9.04
CA SER A 197 -3.33 7.36 -9.64
C SER A 197 -4.37 7.15 -8.55
N ASP A 198 -5.63 7.47 -8.86
CA ASP A 198 -6.73 7.27 -7.93
C ASP A 198 -6.97 5.77 -7.66
N ARG A 199 -6.81 5.38 -6.40
CA ARG A 199 -7.06 4.04 -5.88
C ARG A 199 -8.43 3.49 -6.27
N LEU A 200 -9.47 4.32 -6.26
CA LEU A 200 -10.84 3.84 -6.44
C LEU A 200 -11.24 3.64 -7.90
N THR A 201 -10.40 4.05 -8.85
CA THR A 201 -10.72 4.02 -10.29
C THR A 201 -9.59 3.47 -11.17
N SER A 202 -8.38 3.31 -10.61
CA SER A 202 -7.20 2.90 -11.37
C SER A 202 -6.59 1.62 -10.82
N MET A 203 -6.37 0.65 -11.71
CA MET A 203 -5.34 -0.36 -11.50
C MET A 203 -3.99 0.25 -11.81
N GLY A 204 -2.98 -0.12 -11.01
CA GLY A 204 -1.60 0.03 -11.43
C GLY A 204 -1.39 -0.57 -12.81
N VAL A 205 -1.30 0.29 -13.82
CA VAL A 205 -1.33 -0.01 -15.27
C VAL A 205 -0.45 -1.23 -15.58
N ARG A 206 -0.85 -2.29 -16.30
CA ARG A 206 -1.75 -2.42 -17.47
C ARG A 206 -2.43 -3.80 -17.46
N GLY A 207 -3.74 -3.81 -17.69
CA GLY A 207 -4.54 -4.99 -18.00
C GLY A 207 -5.78 -4.55 -18.76
N GLY A 208 -5.65 -4.39 -20.08
CA GLY A 208 -6.72 -3.97 -20.96
C GLY A 208 -6.27 -4.10 -22.40
N LEU A 209 -6.67 -5.20 -23.02
CA LEU A 209 -6.57 -5.48 -24.45
C LEU A 209 -7.03 -4.25 -25.27
N LYS A 210 -6.25 -3.89 -26.29
CA LYS A 210 -6.81 -3.46 -27.56
C LYS A 210 -6.79 -4.65 -28.50
#